data_AF-A0A969F5H4-F1
#
_entry.id   AF-A0A969F5H4-F1
#
_cell.length_a   1.000
_cell.length_b   1.000
_cell.length_c   1.000
_cell.angle_alpha   90.00
_cell.angle_beta   90.00
_cell.angle_gamma   90.00
#
_symmetry.space_group_name_H-M   'P 1'
#
loop_
_entity.id
_entity.type
_entity.pdbx_description
1 polymer ?
#
loop_
_entity_poly.entity_id
_entity_poly.type
_entity_poly.pdbx_seq_one_letter_code
_entity_poly.pdbx_strand_id
1 'polypeptide(L)'
;MTNHVPAYSPEKSQPITEATTRPVVHVCPYLGSWEDPLTARSYVTVENCCHHVKPAATVKAEHQRTYCLTYQHSNCPIYRQQGEINLPSRRLAGAQQPRFLIPALVLGLGVIFILTVVVLAGMSW
;
A
#
# COMPACT_ATOMS: atom_id res chain seq x y z
N MET A 1 -5.60 -42.39 43.67
CA MET A 1 -6.04 -41.59 42.51
C MET A 1 -4.78 -41.15 41.77
N THR A 2 -4.27 -42.00 40.88
CA THR A 2 -3.06 -41.76 40.11
C THR A 2 -3.45 -41.56 38.66
N ASN A 3 -3.27 -40.34 38.15
CA ASN A 3 -3.53 -40.00 36.76
C ASN A 3 -2.50 -40.70 35.88
N HIS A 4 -2.92 -41.73 35.14
CA HIS A 4 -2.12 -42.31 34.07
C HIS A 4 -2.16 -41.36 32.87
N VAL A 5 -1.02 -40.73 32.57
CA VAL A 5 -0.77 -40.07 31.29
C VAL A 5 -0.37 -41.18 30.29
N PRO A 6 -1.06 -41.35 29.16
CA PRO A 6 -0.64 -42.31 28.15
C PRO A 6 0.65 -41.84 27.48
N ALA A 7 1.59 -42.77 27.31
CA ALA A 7 2.84 -42.55 26.59
C ALA A 7 2.54 -42.28 25.10
N TYR A 8 3.08 -41.17 24.58
CA TYR A 8 3.01 -40.83 23.16
C TYR A 8 3.90 -41.79 22.36
N SER A 9 3.29 -42.52 21.41
CA SER A 9 3.97 -43.41 20.47
C SER A 9 4.47 -42.61 19.27
N PRO A 10 5.73 -42.76 18.81
CA PRO A 10 6.22 -42.06 17.63
C PRO A 10 5.63 -42.73 16.38
N GLU A 11 4.49 -42.22 15.92
CA GLU A 11 3.87 -42.67 14.67
C GLU A 11 4.68 -42.14 13.48
N LYS A 12 5.59 -42.99 13.00
CA LYS A 12 5.97 -43.21 11.59
C LYS A 12 5.94 -41.97 10.68
N SER A 13 7.11 -41.41 10.41
CA SER A 13 7.36 -40.45 9.34
C SER A 13 6.92 -40.98 7.96
N GLN A 14 5.82 -40.43 7.46
CA GLN A 14 5.45 -40.52 6.04
C GLN A 14 6.29 -39.51 5.23
N PRO A 15 6.70 -39.82 3.98
CA PRO A 15 7.36 -38.87 3.12
C PRO A 15 6.34 -37.80 2.71
N ILE A 16 6.60 -36.54 3.05
CA ILE A 16 5.72 -35.42 2.72
C ILE A 16 5.90 -35.09 1.23
N THR A 17 5.29 -35.87 0.34
CA THR A 17 4.96 -35.41 -1.01
C THR A 17 3.68 -34.59 -0.94
N GLU A 18 3.73 -33.47 -0.22
CA GLU A 18 2.74 -32.41 -0.32
C GLU A 18 3.38 -31.30 -1.14
N ALA A 19 3.08 -31.29 -2.44
CA ALA A 19 3.10 -30.06 -3.20
C ALA A 19 2.10 -29.11 -2.52
N THR A 20 2.58 -28.37 -1.52
CA THR A 20 1.86 -27.29 -0.87
C THR A 20 1.65 -26.23 -1.93
N THR A 21 0.54 -26.31 -2.66
CA THR A 21 0.09 -25.23 -3.53
C THR A 21 -0.24 -24.07 -2.61
N ARG A 22 0.75 -23.22 -2.32
CA ARG A 22 0.50 -21.88 -1.78
C ARG A 22 -0.59 -21.28 -2.68
N PRO A 23 -1.69 -20.72 -2.13
CA PRO A 23 -2.68 -20.05 -2.95
C PRO A 23 -1.92 -19.02 -3.80
N VAL A 24 -1.89 -19.25 -5.11
CA VAL A 24 -1.18 -18.37 -6.04
C VAL A 24 -1.98 -17.08 -6.04
N VAL A 25 -1.49 -16.10 -5.27
CA VAL A 25 -2.15 -14.82 -5.14
C VAL A 25 -2.03 -14.15 -6.50
N HIS A 26 -3.14 -14.06 -7.23
CA HIS A 26 -3.19 -13.48 -8.58
C HIS A 26 -3.18 -11.94 -8.51
N VAL A 27 -2.12 -11.37 -7.96
CA VAL A 27 -1.92 -9.92 -7.79
C VAL A 27 -0.84 -9.45 -8.76
N CYS A 28 -0.99 -8.24 -9.28
CA CYS A 28 0.00 -7.62 -10.16
C CYS A 28 1.36 -7.51 -9.45
N PRO A 29 2.47 -7.97 -10.06
CA PRO A 29 3.81 -7.92 -9.44
C PRO A 29 4.36 -6.50 -9.26
N TYR A 30 3.76 -5.52 -9.93
CA TYR A 30 4.13 -4.11 -9.80
C TYR A 30 3.22 -3.35 -8.83
N LEU A 31 2.29 -4.04 -8.16
CA LEU A 31 1.47 -3.44 -7.12
C LEU A 31 2.22 -3.50 -5.79
N GLY A 32 2.36 -2.37 -5.12
CA GLY A 32 3.00 -2.27 -3.81
C GLY A 32 2.45 -1.08 -3.03
N SER A 33 3.04 -0.80 -1.88
CA SER A 33 2.76 0.41 -1.09
C SER A 33 3.65 1.55 -1.54
N TRP A 34 3.47 2.76 -0.98
CA TRP A 34 4.39 3.87 -1.23
C TRP A 34 5.77 3.61 -0.63
N GLU A 35 5.80 2.96 0.54
CA GLU A 35 7.00 2.73 1.34
C GLU A 35 7.73 1.45 0.93
N ASP A 36 7.01 0.44 0.43
CA ASP A 36 7.54 -0.85 0.04
C ASP A 36 6.88 -1.35 -1.27
N PRO A 37 7.63 -1.38 -2.39
CA PRO A 37 7.17 -1.88 -3.68
C PRO A 37 6.75 -3.36 -3.68
N LEU A 38 7.21 -4.15 -2.72
CA LEU A 38 6.94 -5.58 -2.64
C LEU A 38 5.71 -5.90 -1.77
N THR A 39 5.21 -4.93 -1.02
CA THR A 39 4.08 -5.11 -0.12
C THR A 39 2.81 -4.48 -0.70
N ALA A 40 1.97 -5.30 -1.32
CA ALA A 40 0.63 -4.90 -1.76
C ALA A 40 -0.44 -5.17 -0.69
N ARG A 41 -1.49 -4.35 -0.66
CA ARG A 41 -2.73 -4.65 0.08
C ARG A 41 -3.60 -5.56 -0.77
N SER A 42 -4.10 -6.64 -0.18
CA SER A 42 -4.96 -7.62 -0.86
C SER A 42 -6.37 -7.13 -1.18
N TYR A 43 -6.72 -5.91 -0.75
CA TYR A 43 -8.02 -5.28 -0.96
C TYR A 43 -7.85 -3.91 -1.63
N VAL A 44 -8.93 -3.39 -2.20
CA VAL A 44 -8.94 -2.10 -2.88
C VAL A 44 -8.68 -0.97 -1.88
N THR A 45 -7.60 -0.23 -2.07
CA THR A 45 -7.23 0.88 -1.18
C THR A 45 -6.33 1.87 -1.88
N VAL A 46 -6.37 3.12 -1.44
CA VAL A 46 -5.52 4.19 -1.98
C VAL A 46 -4.03 3.94 -1.70
N GLU A 47 -3.68 3.10 -0.72
CA GLU A 47 -2.27 2.75 -0.43
C GLU A 47 -1.61 1.91 -1.52
N ASN A 48 -2.41 1.21 -2.35
CA ASN A 48 -1.89 0.43 -3.47
C ASN A 48 -1.40 1.36 -4.59
N CYS A 49 -0.12 1.21 -4.93
CA CYS A 49 0.61 1.99 -5.91
C CYS A 49 1.17 1.09 -7.01
N CYS A 50 1.18 1.61 -8.24
CA CYS A 50 1.82 0.98 -9.38
C CYS A 50 3.28 1.46 -9.46
N HIS A 51 4.21 0.52 -9.33
CA HIS A 51 5.66 0.73 -9.45
C HIS A 51 6.19 0.47 -10.86
N HIS A 52 5.32 0.07 -11.80
CA HIS A 52 5.67 -0.06 -13.23
C HIS A 52 5.78 1.30 -13.93
N VAL A 53 5.16 2.33 -13.34
CA VAL A 53 5.23 3.71 -13.83
C VAL A 53 6.21 4.53 -13.00
N LYS A 54 6.82 5.53 -13.63
CA LYS A 54 7.72 6.50 -12.98
C LYS A 54 7.17 7.93 -13.11
N PRO A 55 7.00 8.67 -11.99
CA PRO A 55 7.11 8.19 -10.61
C PRO A 55 6.00 7.17 -10.28
N ALA A 56 6.22 6.33 -9.25
CA ALA A 56 5.18 5.43 -8.75
C ALA A 56 3.90 6.21 -8.45
N ALA A 57 2.74 5.59 -8.69
CA ALA A 57 1.46 6.28 -8.60
C ALA A 57 0.39 5.41 -7.93
N THR A 58 -0.39 5.99 -7.02
CA THR A 58 -1.59 5.33 -6.49
C THR A 58 -2.48 4.84 -7.63
N VAL A 59 -3.04 3.65 -7.50
CA VAL A 59 -3.95 3.07 -8.51
C VAL A 59 -5.40 3.41 -8.15
N LYS A 60 -6.22 3.84 -9.11
CA LYS A 60 -7.68 4.02 -8.94
C LYS A 60 -8.36 2.74 -8.47
N ALA A 61 -9.40 2.89 -7.65
CA ALA A 61 -10.16 1.78 -7.08
C ALA A 61 -10.72 0.84 -8.17
N GLU A 62 -11.30 1.40 -9.23
CA GLU A 62 -11.83 0.63 -10.37
C GLU A 62 -10.71 -0.14 -11.07
N HIS A 63 -9.56 0.49 -11.29
CA HIS A 63 -8.42 -0.16 -11.94
C HIS A 63 -7.84 -1.30 -11.09
N GLN A 64 -7.83 -1.15 -9.76
CA GLN A 64 -7.44 -2.24 -8.84
C GLN A 64 -8.41 -3.41 -8.89
N ARG A 65 -9.73 -3.14 -8.86
CA ARG A 65 -10.78 -4.17 -8.94
C ARG A 65 -10.74 -4.93 -10.25
N THR A 66 -10.51 -4.23 -11.35
CA THR A 66 -10.51 -4.85 -12.68
C THR A 66 -9.21 -5.61 -12.92
N TYR A 67 -8.05 -5.04 -12.58
CA TYR A 67 -6.75 -5.55 -12.99
C TYR A 67 -5.83 -5.92 -11.84
N CYS A 68 -5.43 -4.96 -11.00
CA CYS A 68 -4.23 -5.14 -10.16
C CYS A 68 -4.38 -6.19 -9.07
N LEU A 69 -5.60 -6.39 -8.56
CA LEU A 69 -5.91 -7.38 -7.52
C LEU A 69 -6.52 -8.66 -8.09
N THR A 70 -6.41 -8.87 -9.40
CA THR A 70 -7.00 -10.02 -10.09
C THR A 70 -6.01 -10.66 -11.07
N TYR A 71 -6.36 -11.84 -11.57
CA TYR A 71 -5.63 -12.51 -12.65
C TYR A 71 -5.58 -11.68 -13.94
N GLN A 72 -6.43 -10.65 -14.08
CA GLN A 72 -6.42 -9.79 -15.26
C GLN A 72 -5.29 -8.76 -15.25
N HIS A 73 -4.41 -8.72 -14.25
CA HIS A 73 -3.23 -7.85 -14.28
C HIS A 73 -2.38 -8.05 -15.55
N SER A 74 -2.33 -9.26 -16.11
CA SER A 74 -1.66 -9.57 -17.38
C SER A 74 -2.27 -8.85 -18.59
N ASN A 75 -3.57 -8.51 -18.51
CA ASN A 75 -4.30 -7.73 -19.50
C ASN A 75 -4.31 -6.22 -19.21
N CYS A 76 -3.71 -5.79 -18.09
CA CYS A 76 -3.62 -4.37 -17.76
C CYS A 76 -2.82 -3.64 -18.87
N PRO A 77 -3.34 -2.53 -19.42
CA PRO A 77 -2.66 -1.79 -20.48
C PRO A 77 -1.32 -1.19 -20.02
N ILE A 78 -1.16 -0.96 -18.71
CA ILE A 78 0.10 -0.47 -18.13
C ILE A 78 1.08 -1.63 -17.98
N TYR A 79 0.65 -2.77 -17.42
CA TYR A 79 1.48 -3.97 -17.28
C TYR A 79 2.11 -4.41 -18.62
N ARG A 80 1.34 -4.32 -19.71
CA ARG A 80 1.77 -4.75 -21.04
C ARG A 80 2.69 -3.77 -21.76
N GLN A 81 2.87 -2.54 -21.26
CA GLN A 81 3.81 -1.60 -21.86
C GLN A 81 5.25 -2.06 -21.57
N GLN A 82 6.08 -2.02 -22.61
CA GLN A 82 7.49 -2.37 -22.56
C GLN A 82 8.32 -1.12 -22.24
N GLY A 83 9.34 -1.27 -21.40
CA GLY A 83 10.26 -0.19 -21.02
C GLY A 83 9.76 0.69 -19.89
N GLU A 84 10.51 1.75 -19.58
CA GLU A 84 10.14 2.69 -18.52
C GLU A 84 8.95 3.56 -18.91
N ILE A 85 7.88 3.45 -18.14
CA ILE A 85 6.66 4.21 -18.39
C ILE A 85 6.71 5.52 -17.63
N ASN A 86 7.16 6.56 -18.32
CA ASN A 86 7.07 7.94 -17.83
C ASN A 86 5.64 8.46 -18.05
N LEU A 87 4.69 8.00 -17.22
CA LEU A 87 3.32 8.47 -17.27
C LEU A 87 3.13 9.61 -16.27
N PRO A 88 2.54 10.75 -16.66
CA PRO A 88 2.05 11.71 -15.68
C PRO A 88 1.04 10.97 -14.79
N SER A 89 1.36 10.89 -13.51
CA SER A 89 0.70 10.08 -12.46
C SER A 89 -0.82 10.33 -12.36
N ARG A 90 -1.33 11.40 -12.98
CA ARG A 90 -2.75 11.77 -13.04
C ARG A 90 -3.67 10.71 -13.68
N ARG A 91 -3.20 9.88 -14.60
CA ARG A 91 -4.08 8.85 -15.24
C ARG A 91 -4.39 7.70 -14.28
N LEU A 92 -3.41 7.34 -13.46
CA LEU A 92 -3.45 6.23 -12.52
C LEU A 92 -3.94 6.62 -11.13
N ALA A 93 -3.57 7.82 -10.68
CA ALA A 93 -3.91 8.35 -9.36
C ALA A 93 -5.43 8.36 -9.15
N GLY A 94 -5.92 7.45 -8.31
CA GLY A 94 -7.16 7.67 -7.57
C GLY A 94 -6.86 8.83 -6.64
N ALA A 95 -7.66 9.89 -6.72
CA ALA A 95 -7.41 11.19 -6.10
C ALA A 95 -6.84 11.08 -4.67
N GLN A 96 -5.51 11.00 -4.57
CA GLN A 96 -4.78 11.14 -3.33
C GLN A 96 -4.44 12.61 -3.25
N GLN A 97 -5.27 13.33 -2.50
CA GLN A 97 -4.93 14.64 -1.99
C GLN A 97 -3.52 14.54 -1.37
N PRO A 98 -2.58 15.41 -1.74
CA PRO A 98 -1.25 15.41 -1.15
C PRO A 98 -1.38 15.67 0.35
N ARG A 99 -1.29 14.61 1.15
CA ARG A 99 -1.31 14.66 2.63
C ARG A 99 -0.21 15.57 3.20
N PHE A 100 0.76 15.95 2.38
CA PHE A 100 1.88 16.84 2.72
C PHE A 100 1.61 18.34 2.53
N LEU A 101 0.56 18.77 1.84
CA LEU A 101 0.27 20.21 1.67
C LEU A 101 -0.48 20.82 2.87
N ILE A 102 -1.19 19.99 3.63
CA ILE A 102 -1.95 20.40 4.81
C ILE A 102 -1.08 20.71 6.04
N PRO A 103 -0.03 19.92 6.40
CA PRO A 103 0.75 20.22 7.60
C PRO A 103 1.52 21.54 7.51
N ALA A 104 2.04 21.92 6.35
CA ALA A 104 2.78 23.17 6.17
C ALA A 104 1.87 24.40 6.31
N LEU A 105 0.64 24.33 5.79
CA LEU A 105 -0.33 25.43 5.88
C LEU A 105 -0.85 25.61 7.32
N VAL A 106 -1.11 24.50 8.04
CA VAL A 106 -1.52 24.55 9.46
C VAL A 106 -0.39 25.10 10.34
N LEU A 107 0.86 24.69 10.10
CA LEU A 107 2.02 25.20 10.84
C LEU A 107 2.20 26.71 10.58
N GLY A 108 2.08 27.15 9.33
CA GLY A 108 2.18 28.56 8.95
C GLY A 108 1.12 29.44 9.62
N LEU A 109 -0.15 29.02 9.61
CA LEU A 109 -1.24 29.75 10.28
C LEU A 109 -1.02 29.83 11.80
N GLY A 110 -0.51 28.75 12.42
CA GLY A 110 -0.18 28.74 13.85
C GLY A 110 0.90 29.77 14.22
N VAL A 111 1.97 29.86 13.42
CA VAL A 111 3.05 30.85 13.64
C VAL A 111 2.52 32.29 13.50
N ILE A 112 1.71 32.55 12.47
CA ILE A 112 1.10 33.88 12.25
C ILE A 112 0.23 34.27 13.44
N PHE A 113 -0.60 33.35 13.95
CA PHE A 113 -1.45 33.60 15.10
C PHE A 113 -0.63 33.96 16.36
N ILE A 114 0.43 33.19 16.65
CA ILE A 114 1.31 33.46 17.80
C ILE A 114 1.95 34.85 17.69
N LEU A 115 2.48 35.21 16.51
CA LEU A 115 3.07 36.53 16.29
C LEU A 115 2.07 37.66 16.49
N THR A 116 0.83 37.51 16.01
CA THR A 116 -0.22 38.52 16.22
C THR A 116 -0.56 38.71 17.71
N VAL A 117 -0.64 37.64 18.48
CA VAL A 117 -0.90 37.71 19.93
C VAL A 117 0.24 38.40 20.67
N VAL A 118 1.50 38.09 20.34
CA VAL A 118 2.69 38.72 20.97
C VAL A 118 2.72 40.22 20.69
N VAL A 119 2.45 40.65 19.46
CA VAL A 119 2.41 42.08 19.10
C VAL A 119 1.29 42.80 19.85
N LEU A 120 0.08 42.24 19.91
CA LEU A 120 -1.04 42.85 20.63
C LEU A 120 -0.81 42.93 22.14
N ALA A 121 -0.22 41.88 22.73
CA ALA A 121 0.14 41.86 24.15
C ALA A 121 1.24 42.89 24.46
N GLY A 122 2.25 43.01 23.59
CA GLY A 122 3.33 43.99 23.74
C GLY A 122 2.89 45.44 23.51
N MET A 123 1.86 45.67 22.70
CA MET A 123 1.24 47.00 22.51
C MET A 123 0.32 47.40 23.68
N SER A 124 -0.05 46.44 24.55
CA SER A 124 -0.95 46.65 25.69
C SER A 124 -0.22 46.87 27.03
N TRP A 125 1.12 46.96 27.01
CA TRP A 125 2.00 47.15 28.17
C TRP A 125 2.79 48.44 28.00
#